data_AF-A0A916CN01-F1
#
_entry.id   AF-A0A916CN01-F1
#
_cell.length_a   1.000
_cell.length_b   1.000
_cell.length_c   1.000
_cell.angle_alpha   90.00
_cell.angle_beta   90.00
_cell.angle_gamma   90.00
#
_symmetry.space_group_name_H-M   'P 1'
#
loop_
_entity.id
_entity.type
_entity.pdbx_description
1 polymer ?
#
loop_
_entity_poly.entity_id
_entity_poly.type
_entity_poly.pdbx_seq_one_letter_code
_entity_poly.pdbx_strand_id
1 'polypeptide(L)'
;MAKRDYDVKDLSLAEKGRFRIQWAENDMPVLRQIRARFEKERPLKGLTVAACLHVTSETANLMWTLVAGGAEVVLAASNPLSTQDDVAASLVAHFEVPVYAIKGEDNPTYYRHLRAALDVAPNITMDDGADLLSTLHKERTDLLPHVIGGTEETTTGVIRLRAMAHDGALKYPVIAVNDAMTKHFFDNRYGTGQSTLDGIIRATNVLLAGRVFVVGGYGWCSRGIASRARGMGARTVVTEVDPLRALEAVMDGFEVMTMEQAAKIGDVFVTATGDKNVIDERHFPLMKDGAIISNSGHFNVEINIPELEKIAVEKRHPREFVDQFILKDGRRINLLAEGRLVNLAAAEGHPSSVMDMSFANQALRAEYLVK
;
A
#
# COMPACT_ATOMS: atom_id res chain seq x y z
N MET A 1 -31.04 -10.82 -12.65
CA MET A 1 -29.68 -10.85 -12.06
C MET A 1 -29.82 -10.51 -10.59
N ALA A 2 -29.29 -11.32 -9.69
CA ALA A 2 -29.31 -11.00 -8.26
C ALA A 2 -28.66 -9.63 -8.05
N LYS A 3 -29.27 -8.76 -7.26
CA LYS A 3 -28.72 -7.45 -6.92
C LYS A 3 -27.39 -7.70 -6.21
N ARG A 4 -26.27 -7.47 -6.89
CA ARG A 4 -24.94 -7.60 -6.29
C ARG A 4 -24.83 -6.48 -5.26
N ASP A 5 -24.63 -6.87 -4.00
CA ASP A 5 -24.49 -5.95 -2.88
C ASP A 5 -23.14 -5.22 -2.94
N TYR A 6 -23.06 -4.00 -2.42
CA TYR A 6 -21.83 -3.19 -2.41
C TYR A 6 -21.89 -2.18 -1.24
N ASP A 7 -20.74 -1.68 -0.80
CA ASP A 7 -20.66 -0.64 0.23
C ASP A 7 -19.59 0.39 -0.18
N VAL A 8 -20.06 1.52 -0.72
CA VAL A 8 -19.25 2.65 -1.19
C VAL A 8 -19.85 3.95 -0.66
N LYS A 9 -19.01 4.96 -0.48
CA LYS A 9 -19.41 6.21 0.19
C LYS A 9 -20.54 6.97 -0.48
N ASP A 10 -20.44 7.19 -1.79
CA ASP A 10 -21.42 7.96 -2.56
C ASP A 10 -21.32 7.64 -4.06
N LEU A 11 -22.38 7.05 -4.62
CA LEU A 11 -22.47 6.71 -6.04
C LEU A 11 -22.53 7.94 -6.97
N SER A 12 -22.89 9.12 -6.46
CA SER A 12 -22.91 10.35 -7.25
C SER A 12 -21.52 10.74 -7.78
N LEU A 13 -20.46 10.20 -7.17
CA LEU A 13 -19.07 10.42 -7.54
C LEU A 13 -18.62 9.60 -8.77
N ALA A 14 -19.42 8.64 -9.24
CA ALA A 14 -19.03 7.66 -10.24
C ALA A 14 -18.53 8.28 -11.55
N GLU A 15 -19.17 9.36 -12.02
CA GLU A 15 -18.78 10.00 -13.27
C GLU A 15 -17.38 10.63 -13.19
N LYS A 16 -17.06 11.24 -12.05
CA LYS A 16 -15.71 11.77 -11.78
C LYS A 16 -14.69 10.64 -11.72
N GLY A 17 -15.03 9.54 -11.05
CA GLY A 17 -14.19 8.34 -10.99
C GLY A 17 -13.90 7.77 -12.38
N ARG A 18 -14.92 7.71 -13.26
CA ARG A 18 -14.77 7.23 -14.64
C ARG A 18 -13.70 8.00 -15.41
N PHE A 19 -13.72 9.34 -15.33
CA PHE A 19 -12.70 10.16 -15.98
C PHE A 19 -11.30 9.92 -15.39
N ARG A 20 -11.19 9.72 -14.07
CA ARG A 20 -9.89 9.42 -13.45
C ARG A 20 -9.35 8.04 -13.85
N ILE A 21 -10.21 7.03 -13.93
CA ILE A 21 -9.84 5.69 -14.41
C ILE A 21 -9.34 5.75 -15.85
N GLN A 22 -10.03 6.49 -16.72
CA GLN A 22 -9.62 6.69 -18.12
C GLN A 22 -8.32 7.49 -18.23
N TRP A 23 -8.09 8.46 -17.35
CA TRP A 23 -6.82 9.18 -17.28
C TRP A 23 -5.67 8.22 -16.97
N ALA A 24 -5.81 7.39 -15.93
CA ALA A 24 -4.79 6.40 -15.55
C ALA A 24 -4.55 5.38 -16.67
N GLU A 25 -5.61 4.92 -17.34
CA GLU A 25 -5.53 3.95 -18.44
C GLU A 25 -4.59 4.40 -19.58
N ASN A 26 -4.51 5.70 -19.85
CA ASN A 26 -3.63 6.24 -20.88
C ASN A 26 -2.14 5.97 -20.61
N ASP A 27 -1.76 5.87 -19.34
CA ASP A 27 -0.40 5.58 -18.88
C ASP A 27 -0.23 4.10 -18.43
N MET A 28 -1.19 3.23 -18.79
CA MET A 28 -1.15 1.78 -18.52
C MET A 28 -1.18 0.92 -19.80
N PRO A 29 -0.21 1.09 -20.72
CA PRO A 29 -0.23 0.44 -22.03
C PRO A 29 -0.06 -1.09 -21.98
N VAL A 30 0.63 -1.65 -20.99
CA VAL A 30 0.86 -3.11 -20.88
C VAL A 30 -0.42 -3.80 -20.47
N LEU A 31 -1.08 -3.31 -19.41
CA LEU A 31 -2.34 -3.84 -18.93
C LEU A 31 -3.45 -3.69 -19.98
N ARG A 32 -3.47 -2.58 -20.73
CA ARG A 32 -4.38 -2.41 -21.87
C ARG A 32 -4.16 -3.46 -22.97
N GLN A 33 -2.92 -3.82 -23.28
CA GLN A 33 -2.62 -4.90 -24.23
C GLN A 33 -3.11 -6.25 -23.72
N ILE A 34 -2.91 -6.53 -22.43
CA ILE A 34 -3.41 -7.75 -21.78
C ILE A 34 -4.93 -7.80 -21.84
N ARG A 35 -5.61 -6.68 -21.54
CA ARG A 35 -7.07 -6.55 -21.61
C ARG A 35 -7.59 -6.84 -23.01
N ALA A 36 -7.02 -6.25 -24.05
CA ALA A 36 -7.42 -6.50 -25.44
C ALA A 36 -7.27 -7.98 -25.86
N ARG A 37 -6.31 -8.70 -25.27
CA ARG A 37 -6.17 -10.16 -25.45
C ARG A 37 -7.24 -10.91 -24.63
N PHE A 38 -7.41 -10.55 -23.37
CA PHE A 38 -8.38 -11.16 -22.45
C PHE A 38 -9.83 -11.05 -22.95
N GLU A 39 -10.20 -9.95 -23.61
CA GLU A 39 -11.52 -9.80 -24.23
C GLU A 39 -11.81 -10.87 -25.30
N LYS A 40 -10.77 -11.32 -26.02
CA LYS A 40 -10.89 -12.34 -27.07
C LYS A 40 -10.82 -13.75 -26.51
N GLU A 41 -9.85 -14.01 -25.64
CA GLU A 41 -9.55 -15.34 -25.13
C GLU A 41 -10.46 -15.75 -23.97
N ARG A 42 -10.95 -14.76 -23.21
CA ARG A 42 -11.75 -14.91 -21.99
C ARG A 42 -11.21 -16.01 -21.05
N PRO A 43 -9.94 -15.95 -20.63
CA PRO A 43 -9.28 -17.04 -19.89
C PRO A 43 -9.86 -17.28 -18.50
N LEU A 44 -10.59 -16.31 -17.93
CA LEU A 44 -11.16 -16.38 -16.58
C LEU A 44 -12.67 -16.63 -16.60
N LYS A 45 -13.23 -17.05 -17.73
CA LYS A 45 -14.68 -17.24 -17.91
C LYS A 45 -15.23 -18.24 -16.88
N GLY A 46 -16.23 -17.76 -16.12
CA GLY A 46 -16.94 -18.60 -15.14
C GLY A 46 -16.23 -18.74 -13.80
N LEU A 47 -15.16 -17.96 -13.57
CA LEU A 47 -14.44 -17.92 -12.31
C LEU A 47 -14.76 -16.65 -11.53
N THR A 48 -14.77 -16.76 -10.22
CA THR A 48 -14.93 -15.63 -9.31
C THR A 48 -13.57 -15.23 -8.70
N VAL A 49 -13.25 -13.94 -8.73
CA VAL A 49 -12.04 -13.36 -8.14
C VAL A 49 -12.44 -12.44 -6.99
N ALA A 50 -11.95 -12.72 -5.78
CA ALA A 50 -12.00 -11.78 -4.66
C ALA A 50 -10.66 -11.07 -4.52
N ALA A 51 -10.67 -9.76 -4.71
CA ALA A 51 -9.51 -8.90 -4.60
C ALA A 51 -9.56 -8.04 -3.33
N CYS A 52 -8.42 -7.91 -2.65
CA CYS A 52 -8.20 -7.02 -1.53
C CYS A 52 -6.95 -6.19 -1.83
N LEU A 53 -7.17 -4.99 -2.38
CA LEU A 53 -6.12 -4.10 -2.88
C LEU A 53 -6.47 -2.64 -2.52
N HIS A 54 -5.52 -1.72 -2.68
CA HIS A 54 -5.84 -0.30 -2.60
C HIS A 54 -6.85 0.08 -3.69
N VAL A 55 -7.98 0.69 -3.35
CA VAL A 55 -9.02 1.04 -4.33
C VAL A 55 -8.68 2.36 -5.01
N THR A 56 -7.86 2.29 -6.06
CA THR A 56 -7.38 3.43 -6.86
C THR A 56 -7.72 3.28 -8.34
N SER A 57 -7.47 4.33 -9.13
CA SER A 57 -7.75 4.35 -10.57
C SER A 57 -6.97 3.29 -11.35
N GLU A 58 -5.77 2.96 -10.88
CA GLU A 58 -4.92 1.89 -11.39
C GLU A 58 -5.55 0.53 -11.09
N THR A 59 -6.02 0.31 -9.86
CA THR A 59 -6.69 -0.95 -9.46
C THR A 59 -7.98 -1.14 -10.25
N ALA A 60 -8.70 -0.07 -10.53
CA ALA A 60 -9.89 -0.14 -11.37
C ALA A 60 -9.57 -0.63 -12.80
N ASN A 61 -8.42 -0.25 -13.36
CA ASN A 61 -7.95 -0.77 -14.65
C ASN A 61 -7.59 -2.27 -14.58
N LEU A 62 -7.09 -2.75 -13.44
CA LEU A 62 -6.91 -4.19 -13.19
C LEU A 62 -8.25 -4.91 -13.12
N MET A 63 -9.21 -4.40 -12.34
CA MET A 63 -10.55 -5.00 -12.24
C MET A 63 -11.22 -5.08 -13.61
N TRP A 64 -11.14 -4.02 -14.41
CA TRP A 64 -11.64 -4.01 -15.79
C TRP A 64 -10.96 -5.09 -16.66
N THR A 65 -9.66 -5.27 -16.50
CA THR A 65 -8.91 -6.32 -17.22
C THR A 65 -9.37 -7.72 -16.85
N LEU A 66 -9.61 -7.99 -15.57
CA LEU A 66 -10.11 -9.28 -15.09
C LEU A 66 -11.54 -9.56 -15.57
N VAL A 67 -12.42 -8.55 -15.53
CA VAL A 67 -13.80 -8.62 -16.07
C VAL A 67 -13.78 -8.90 -17.57
N ALA A 68 -12.92 -8.22 -18.33
CA ALA A 68 -12.70 -8.49 -19.75
C ALA A 68 -12.23 -9.94 -20.00
N GLY A 69 -11.43 -10.50 -19.09
CA GLY A 69 -11.05 -11.90 -19.07
C GLY A 69 -12.20 -12.87 -18.79
N GLY A 70 -13.39 -12.38 -18.45
CA GLY A 70 -14.60 -13.17 -18.20
C GLY A 70 -14.83 -13.54 -16.73
N ALA A 71 -14.02 -13.01 -15.81
CA ALA A 71 -14.20 -13.23 -14.38
C ALA A 71 -15.39 -12.45 -13.80
N GLU A 72 -16.02 -13.01 -12.77
CA GLU A 72 -16.82 -12.23 -11.82
C GLU A 72 -15.87 -11.70 -10.74
N VAL A 73 -15.82 -10.38 -10.54
CA VAL A 73 -14.82 -9.75 -9.67
C VAL A 73 -15.51 -9.01 -8.53
N VAL A 74 -15.01 -9.15 -7.31
CA VAL A 74 -15.35 -8.32 -6.15
C VAL A 74 -14.08 -7.70 -5.57
N LEU A 75 -14.17 -6.45 -5.10
CA LEU A 75 -13.03 -5.70 -4.57
C LEU A 75 -13.31 -5.19 -3.16
N ALA A 76 -12.38 -5.41 -2.24
CA ALA A 76 -12.31 -4.75 -0.94
C ALA A 76 -11.01 -3.94 -0.81
N ALA A 77 -11.00 -2.96 0.10
CA ALA A 77 -9.79 -2.20 0.40
C ALA A 77 -8.79 -3.03 1.21
N SER A 78 -7.49 -2.91 0.91
CA SER A 78 -6.40 -3.42 1.76
C SER A 78 -5.91 -2.41 2.81
N ASN A 79 -6.40 -1.16 2.75
CA ASN A 79 -6.09 -0.15 3.74
C ASN A 79 -7.21 0.90 3.86
N PRO A 80 -7.70 1.20 5.08
CA PRO A 80 -8.79 2.14 5.31
C PRO A 80 -8.59 3.54 4.73
N LEU A 81 -7.35 4.02 4.63
CA LEU A 81 -7.06 5.39 4.16
C LEU A 81 -6.76 5.49 2.67
N SER A 82 -6.67 4.37 1.97
CA SER A 82 -6.18 4.33 0.58
C SER A 82 -7.27 4.45 -0.49
N THR A 83 -8.54 4.26 -0.12
CA THR A 83 -9.66 4.27 -1.06
C THR A 83 -9.83 5.64 -1.71
N GLN A 84 -9.95 5.67 -3.04
CA GLN A 84 -10.45 6.81 -3.79
C GLN A 84 -11.96 6.64 -3.97
N ASP A 85 -12.77 7.33 -3.15
CA ASP A 85 -14.23 7.13 -3.09
C ASP A 85 -14.93 7.31 -4.45
N ASP A 86 -14.42 8.21 -5.30
CA ASP A 86 -14.93 8.42 -6.66
C ASP A 86 -14.65 7.22 -7.58
N VAL A 87 -13.48 6.59 -7.44
CA VAL A 87 -13.14 5.36 -8.18
C VAL A 87 -13.98 4.18 -7.71
N ALA A 88 -14.15 4.01 -6.40
CA ALA A 88 -15.00 2.96 -5.83
C ALA A 88 -16.44 3.07 -6.38
N ALA A 89 -17.00 4.28 -6.39
CA ALA A 89 -18.30 4.56 -6.97
C ALA A 89 -18.37 4.22 -8.48
N SER A 90 -17.33 4.58 -9.25
CA SER A 90 -17.27 4.29 -10.68
C SER A 90 -17.21 2.79 -10.96
N LEU A 91 -16.43 2.03 -10.20
CA LEU A 91 -16.33 0.57 -10.36
C LEU A 91 -17.69 -0.11 -10.23
N VAL A 92 -18.49 0.32 -9.25
CA VAL A 92 -19.86 -0.17 -9.06
C VAL A 92 -20.77 0.27 -10.20
N ALA A 93 -20.83 1.58 -10.51
CA ALA A 93 -21.84 2.14 -11.40
C ALA A 93 -21.56 1.94 -12.90
N HIS A 94 -20.29 1.86 -13.30
CA HIS A 94 -19.89 1.85 -14.72
C HIS A 94 -19.20 0.56 -15.15
N PHE A 95 -18.56 -0.16 -14.23
CA PHE A 95 -17.84 -1.41 -14.53
C PHE A 95 -18.55 -2.66 -13.98
N GLU A 96 -19.65 -2.48 -13.26
CA GLU A 96 -20.47 -3.55 -12.66
C GLU A 96 -19.67 -4.49 -11.72
N VAL A 97 -18.62 -3.95 -11.10
CA VAL A 97 -17.77 -4.62 -10.10
C VAL A 97 -18.25 -4.22 -8.70
N PRO A 98 -18.75 -5.14 -7.87
CA PRO A 98 -19.05 -4.87 -6.47
C PRO A 98 -17.79 -4.44 -5.71
N VAL A 99 -17.91 -3.35 -4.96
CA VAL A 99 -16.84 -2.78 -4.14
C VAL A 99 -17.32 -2.63 -2.71
N TYR A 100 -16.48 -3.04 -1.76
CA TYR A 100 -16.64 -2.85 -0.33
C TYR A 100 -15.44 -2.06 0.20
N ALA A 101 -15.53 -0.74 0.10
CA ALA A 101 -14.44 0.15 0.46
C ALA A 101 -14.91 1.60 0.65
N ILE A 102 -14.54 2.22 1.76
CA ILE A 102 -14.79 3.64 2.05
C ILE A 102 -13.52 4.29 2.59
N LYS A 103 -13.14 5.48 2.08
CA LYS A 103 -11.99 6.21 2.61
C LYS A 103 -12.25 6.64 4.05
N GLY A 104 -11.39 6.22 4.97
CA GLY A 104 -11.48 6.52 6.40
C GLY A 104 -12.37 5.56 7.19
N GLU A 105 -12.62 4.36 6.69
CA GLU A 105 -13.42 3.36 7.42
C GLU A 105 -12.78 2.88 8.72
N ASP A 106 -13.62 2.47 9.67
CA ASP A 106 -13.16 1.90 10.94
C ASP A 106 -12.78 0.42 10.83
N ASN A 107 -12.05 -0.09 11.82
CA ASN A 107 -11.62 -1.49 11.85
C ASN A 107 -12.80 -2.49 11.73
N PRO A 108 -13.93 -2.32 12.44
CA PRO A 108 -15.09 -3.21 12.26
C PRO A 108 -15.62 -3.23 10.82
N THR A 109 -15.68 -2.08 10.16
CA THR A 109 -16.12 -1.95 8.77
C THR A 109 -15.14 -2.59 7.81
N TYR A 110 -13.83 -2.33 7.96
CA TYR A 110 -12.78 -2.97 7.17
C TYR A 110 -12.90 -4.50 7.17
N TYR A 111 -13.00 -5.14 8.34
CA TYR A 111 -13.15 -6.60 8.40
C TYR A 111 -14.53 -7.08 7.94
N ARG A 112 -15.59 -6.27 8.05
CA ARG A 112 -16.89 -6.58 7.45
C ARG A 112 -16.80 -6.62 5.93
N HIS A 113 -16.09 -5.67 5.33
CA HIS A 113 -15.83 -5.63 3.88
C HIS A 113 -15.02 -6.81 3.38
N LEU A 114 -13.96 -7.22 4.11
CA LEU A 114 -13.21 -8.44 3.78
C LEU A 114 -14.11 -9.69 3.79
N ARG A 115 -15.02 -9.82 4.77
CA ARG A 115 -15.96 -10.94 4.82
C ARG A 115 -16.96 -10.91 3.66
N ALA A 116 -17.48 -9.73 3.33
CA ALA A 116 -18.38 -9.56 2.20
C ALA A 116 -17.71 -9.91 0.86
N ALA A 117 -16.44 -9.55 0.68
CA ALA A 117 -15.65 -9.97 -0.48
C ALA A 117 -15.41 -11.49 -0.53
N LEU A 118 -15.40 -12.19 0.61
CA LEU A 118 -15.32 -13.66 0.65
C LEU A 118 -16.68 -14.35 0.45
N ASP A 119 -17.80 -13.69 0.75
CA ASP A 119 -19.15 -14.25 0.63
C ASP A 119 -19.54 -14.65 -0.80
N VAL A 120 -18.82 -14.16 -1.81
CA VAL A 120 -19.00 -14.57 -3.21
C VAL A 120 -18.39 -15.94 -3.53
N ALA A 121 -17.79 -16.62 -2.55
CA ALA A 121 -17.12 -17.93 -2.68
C ALA A 121 -16.08 -17.93 -3.84
N PRO A 122 -14.99 -17.16 -3.71
CA PRO A 122 -14.04 -16.95 -4.80
C PRO A 122 -13.30 -18.23 -5.21
N ASN A 123 -13.00 -18.36 -6.49
CA ASN A 123 -12.06 -19.35 -7.01
C ASN A 123 -10.61 -18.87 -6.95
N ILE A 124 -10.40 -17.55 -7.07
CA ILE A 124 -9.08 -16.93 -7.01
C ILE A 124 -9.10 -15.81 -5.97
N THR A 125 -8.06 -15.77 -5.14
CA THR A 125 -7.79 -14.64 -4.24
C THR A 125 -6.68 -13.76 -4.79
N MET A 126 -6.81 -12.45 -4.60
CA MET A 126 -5.79 -11.46 -5.00
C MET A 126 -5.64 -10.46 -3.87
N ASP A 127 -4.42 -10.31 -3.35
CA ASP A 127 -4.23 -9.61 -2.08
C ASP A 127 -2.97 -8.75 -2.06
N ASP A 128 -3.07 -7.69 -1.26
CA ASP A 128 -2.01 -6.76 -0.90
C ASP A 128 -1.98 -6.71 0.63
N GLY A 129 -1.04 -7.45 1.22
CA GLY A 129 -0.83 -7.50 2.67
C GLY A 129 -1.29 -8.78 3.38
N ALA A 130 -1.86 -9.71 2.62
CA ALA A 130 -2.38 -11.00 3.06
C ALA A 130 -3.57 -10.93 4.04
N ASP A 131 -4.30 -9.81 4.13
CA ASP A 131 -5.41 -9.68 5.09
C ASP A 131 -6.67 -10.44 4.64
N LEU A 132 -6.97 -10.48 3.33
CA LEU A 132 -8.06 -11.30 2.79
C LEU A 132 -7.72 -12.78 2.90
N LEU A 133 -6.50 -13.18 2.53
CA LEU A 133 -6.03 -14.55 2.67
C LEU A 133 -6.02 -15.00 4.13
N SER A 134 -5.59 -14.13 5.05
CA SER A 134 -5.58 -14.42 6.48
C SER A 134 -6.99 -14.58 7.03
N THR A 135 -7.92 -13.70 6.65
CA THR A 135 -9.34 -13.80 7.02
C THR A 135 -9.94 -15.12 6.51
N LEU A 136 -9.66 -15.49 5.26
CA LEU A 136 -10.12 -16.74 4.68
C LEU A 136 -9.60 -17.97 5.44
N HIS A 137 -8.32 -18.01 5.79
CA HIS A 137 -7.72 -19.13 6.54
C HIS A 137 -8.13 -19.21 8.02
N LYS A 138 -8.66 -18.13 8.59
CA LYS A 138 -9.07 -18.07 10.01
C LYS A 138 -10.56 -18.21 10.21
N GLU A 139 -11.36 -17.54 9.38
CA GLU A 139 -12.79 -17.32 9.63
C GLU A 139 -13.69 -18.00 8.60
N ARG A 140 -13.21 -18.19 7.36
CA ARG A 140 -14.01 -18.68 6.22
C ARG A 140 -13.47 -19.96 5.61
N THR A 141 -13.00 -20.85 6.48
CA THR A 141 -12.34 -22.10 6.09
C THR A 141 -13.24 -23.04 5.29
N ASP A 142 -14.56 -22.86 5.36
CA ASP A 142 -15.57 -23.53 4.55
C ASP A 142 -15.42 -23.25 3.04
N LEU A 143 -14.84 -22.11 2.67
CA LEU A 143 -14.65 -21.72 1.27
C LEU A 143 -13.35 -22.27 0.66
N LEU A 144 -12.38 -22.67 1.48
CA LEU A 144 -11.05 -23.12 1.03
C LEU A 144 -11.08 -24.22 -0.06
N PRO A 145 -11.97 -25.23 0.00
CA PRO A 145 -12.02 -26.27 -1.03
C PRO A 145 -12.36 -25.77 -2.44
N HIS A 146 -12.89 -24.55 -2.57
CA HIS A 146 -13.31 -23.95 -3.85
C HIS A 146 -12.26 -23.01 -4.44
N VAL A 147 -11.18 -22.73 -3.69
CA VAL A 147 -10.10 -21.81 -4.09
C VAL A 147 -9.02 -22.58 -4.85
N ILE A 148 -8.81 -22.20 -6.11
CA ILE A 148 -7.80 -22.77 -7.01
C ILE A 148 -6.42 -22.25 -6.63
N GLY A 149 -6.33 -20.96 -6.28
CA GLY A 149 -5.08 -20.34 -5.84
C GLY A 149 -5.23 -18.87 -5.50
N GLY A 150 -4.11 -18.25 -5.13
CA GLY A 150 -4.05 -16.84 -4.80
C GLY A 150 -2.84 -16.12 -5.38
N THR A 151 -2.85 -14.80 -5.25
CA THR A 151 -1.73 -13.92 -5.59
C THR A 151 -1.48 -12.94 -4.45
N GLU A 152 -0.21 -12.62 -4.18
CA GLU A 152 0.17 -11.64 -3.15
C GLU A 152 1.22 -10.67 -3.70
N GLU A 153 0.92 -9.38 -3.57
CA GLU A 153 1.69 -8.30 -4.19
C GLU A 153 2.78 -7.70 -3.30
N THR A 154 2.67 -7.83 -1.98
CA THR A 154 3.56 -7.13 -1.04
C THR A 154 4.62 -8.03 -0.45
N THR A 155 5.76 -7.44 -0.11
CA THR A 155 6.82 -8.13 0.65
C THR A 155 6.28 -8.66 1.99
N THR A 156 5.49 -7.88 2.72
CA THR A 156 4.96 -8.27 4.03
C THR A 156 3.97 -9.43 3.93
N GLY A 157 3.05 -9.38 2.96
CA GLY A 157 2.14 -10.49 2.70
C GLY A 157 2.89 -11.76 2.28
N VAL A 158 3.88 -11.66 1.39
CA VAL A 158 4.70 -12.82 0.97
C VAL A 158 5.44 -13.45 2.16
N ILE A 159 6.00 -12.64 3.07
CA ILE A 159 6.66 -13.17 4.28
C ILE A 159 5.68 -13.95 5.15
N ARG A 160 4.47 -13.40 5.39
CA ARG A 160 3.42 -14.07 6.16
C ARG A 160 3.01 -15.40 5.52
N LEU A 161 2.77 -15.41 4.21
CA LEU A 161 2.32 -16.59 3.49
C LEU A 161 3.41 -17.66 3.37
N ARG A 162 4.69 -17.27 3.26
CA ARG A 162 5.82 -18.20 3.34
C ARG A 162 5.91 -18.89 4.70
N ALA A 163 5.70 -18.14 5.79
CA ALA A 163 5.65 -18.72 7.13
C ALA A 163 4.48 -19.71 7.25
N MET A 164 3.28 -19.34 6.77
CA MET A 164 2.12 -20.25 6.73
C MET A 164 2.39 -21.50 5.91
N ALA A 165 3.09 -21.39 4.78
CA ALA A 165 3.45 -22.54 3.95
C ALA A 165 4.45 -23.47 4.65
N HIS A 166 5.49 -22.91 5.28
CA HIS A 166 6.45 -23.65 6.09
C HIS A 166 5.76 -24.45 7.21
N ASP A 167 4.77 -23.85 7.86
CA ASP A 167 4.05 -24.46 8.98
C ASP A 167 2.90 -25.40 8.52
N GLY A 168 2.70 -25.60 7.21
CA GLY A 168 1.60 -26.41 6.67
C GLY A 168 0.20 -25.79 6.86
N ALA A 169 0.14 -24.52 7.26
CA ALA A 169 -1.09 -23.78 7.49
C ALA A 169 -1.73 -23.25 6.20
N LEU A 170 -0.92 -22.93 5.17
CA LEU A 170 -1.41 -22.46 3.87
C LEU A 170 -2.11 -23.60 3.12
N LYS A 171 -3.39 -23.40 2.73
CA LYS A 171 -4.25 -24.49 2.22
C LYS A 171 -4.41 -24.55 0.70
N TYR A 172 -3.94 -23.55 -0.03
CA TYR A 172 -3.94 -23.51 -1.50
C TYR A 172 -2.70 -22.77 -2.02
N PRO A 173 -2.29 -22.97 -3.29
CA PRO A 173 -1.09 -22.33 -3.83
C PRO A 173 -1.24 -20.82 -3.95
N VAL A 174 -0.20 -20.06 -3.58
CA VAL A 174 -0.16 -18.60 -3.75
C VAL A 174 1.07 -18.21 -4.56
N ILE A 175 0.88 -17.38 -5.58
CA ILE A 175 1.96 -16.81 -6.38
C ILE A 175 2.40 -15.48 -5.77
N ALA A 176 3.67 -15.40 -5.39
CA ALA A 176 4.30 -14.16 -4.93
C ALA A 176 4.56 -13.21 -6.10
N VAL A 177 3.56 -12.39 -6.44
CA VAL A 177 3.67 -11.35 -7.49
C VAL A 177 4.75 -10.33 -7.13
N ASN A 178 4.94 -10.08 -5.83
CA ASN A 178 6.00 -9.20 -5.32
C ASN A 178 7.41 -9.55 -5.86
N ASP A 179 7.67 -10.84 -6.13
CA ASP A 179 8.99 -11.33 -6.54
C ASP A 179 9.21 -11.23 -8.05
N ALA A 180 8.21 -10.82 -8.84
CA ALA A 180 8.40 -10.50 -10.24
C ALA A 180 9.35 -9.29 -10.35
N MET A 181 10.40 -9.38 -11.17
CA MET A 181 11.40 -8.30 -11.29
C MET A 181 10.79 -6.97 -11.78
N THR A 182 9.77 -7.05 -12.65
CA THR A 182 9.00 -5.89 -13.12
C THR A 182 8.14 -5.23 -12.03
N LYS A 183 7.89 -5.92 -10.91
CA LYS A 183 7.29 -5.36 -9.71
C LYS A 183 8.40 -4.90 -8.77
N HIS A 184 9.24 -5.83 -8.34
CA HIS A 184 10.25 -5.60 -7.30
C HIS A 184 11.22 -4.45 -7.60
N PHE A 185 11.69 -4.32 -8.85
CA PHE A 185 12.65 -3.27 -9.22
C PHE A 185 12.01 -1.94 -9.59
N PHE A 186 10.72 -1.93 -9.91
CA PHE A 186 10.05 -0.73 -10.42
C PHE A 186 9.09 -0.13 -9.40
N ASP A 187 8.13 -0.91 -8.95
CA ASP A 187 7.12 -0.53 -7.96
C ASP A 187 7.77 -0.07 -6.67
N ASN A 188 8.50 -1.00 -6.04
CA ASN A 188 9.11 -0.75 -4.74
C ASN A 188 10.17 0.36 -4.83
N ARG A 189 10.82 0.60 -5.98
CA ARG A 189 11.89 1.61 -6.06
C ARG A 189 11.40 2.95 -6.58
N TYR A 190 10.85 2.97 -7.78
CA TYR A 190 10.51 4.22 -8.47
C TYR A 190 9.15 4.74 -8.00
N GLY A 191 8.15 3.85 -7.90
CA GLY A 191 6.80 4.19 -7.42
C GLY A 191 6.84 4.71 -5.99
N THR A 192 7.39 3.93 -5.06
CA THR A 192 7.47 4.32 -3.65
C THR A 192 8.30 5.59 -3.48
N GLY A 193 9.47 5.68 -4.11
CA GLY A 193 10.34 6.84 -3.99
C GLY A 193 9.67 8.16 -4.39
N GLN A 194 8.91 8.19 -5.49
CA GLN A 194 8.19 9.41 -5.92
C GLN A 194 6.99 9.71 -5.02
N SER A 195 6.14 8.72 -4.82
CA SER A 195 4.85 8.88 -4.14
C SER A 195 4.98 9.18 -2.65
N THR A 196 6.00 8.65 -1.97
CA THR A 196 6.30 8.97 -0.57
C THR A 196 6.60 10.46 -0.39
N LEU A 197 7.43 11.04 -1.26
CA LEU A 197 7.73 12.46 -1.19
C LEU A 197 6.52 13.31 -1.54
N ASP A 198 5.71 12.90 -2.53
CA ASP A 198 4.44 13.56 -2.85
C ASP A 198 3.51 13.60 -1.62
N GLY A 199 3.31 12.46 -0.93
CA GLY A 199 2.51 12.38 0.30
C GLY A 199 3.00 13.30 1.41
N ILE A 200 4.32 13.33 1.66
CA ILE A 200 4.93 14.22 2.66
C ILE A 200 4.70 15.69 2.28
N ILE A 201 4.91 16.05 1.01
CA ILE A 201 4.79 17.43 0.53
C ILE A 201 3.33 17.89 0.55
N ARG A 202 2.37 17.07 0.10
CA ARG A 202 0.93 17.41 0.15
C ARG A 202 0.46 17.59 1.60
N ALA A 203 0.85 16.68 2.49
CA ALA A 203 0.46 16.76 3.90
C ALA A 203 1.02 18.01 4.60
N THR A 204 2.27 18.40 4.30
CA THR A 204 3.00 19.37 5.14
C THR A 204 3.34 20.70 4.46
N ASN A 205 3.39 20.74 3.13
CA ASN A 205 3.97 21.83 2.34
C ASN A 205 5.40 22.21 2.78
N VAL A 206 6.18 21.24 3.25
CA VAL A 206 7.54 21.47 3.76
C VAL A 206 8.55 21.60 2.62
N LEU A 207 9.50 22.54 2.74
CA LEU A 207 10.68 22.58 1.87
C LEU A 207 11.70 21.52 2.29
N LEU A 208 12.00 20.57 1.41
CA LEU A 208 12.97 19.49 1.67
C LEU A 208 14.43 19.93 1.50
N ALA A 209 14.70 20.91 0.64
CA ALA A 209 16.05 21.39 0.36
C ALA A 209 16.74 21.89 1.65
N GLY A 210 17.95 21.38 1.92
CA GLY A 210 18.74 21.71 3.11
C GLY A 210 18.29 21.02 4.40
N ARG A 211 17.17 20.28 4.41
CA ARG A 211 16.73 19.50 5.57
C ARG A 211 17.45 18.18 5.67
N VAL A 212 17.60 17.67 6.89
CA VAL A 212 18.06 16.31 7.16
C VAL A 212 16.89 15.35 7.01
N PHE A 213 16.95 14.50 5.98
CA PHE A 213 15.92 13.53 5.66
C PHE A 213 16.41 12.13 6.02
N VAL A 214 15.84 11.55 7.07
CA VAL A 214 16.23 10.25 7.61
C VAL A 214 15.35 9.16 7.02
N VAL A 215 15.96 8.13 6.46
CA VAL A 215 15.30 6.96 5.88
C VAL A 215 15.60 5.72 6.73
N GLY A 216 14.54 5.08 7.22
CA GLY A 216 14.56 3.80 7.92
C GLY A 216 14.68 2.64 6.95
N GLY A 217 15.81 1.92 6.98
CA GLY A 217 16.16 0.83 6.07
C GLY A 217 16.77 1.30 4.75
N TYR A 218 17.31 0.35 3.98
CA TYR A 218 17.90 0.55 2.66
C TYR A 218 17.57 -0.61 1.68
N GLY A 219 16.38 -1.17 1.83
CA GLY A 219 15.73 -2.02 0.82
C GLY A 219 15.29 -1.21 -0.42
N TRP A 220 14.57 -1.84 -1.35
CA TRP A 220 14.18 -1.20 -2.61
C TRP A 220 13.32 0.06 -2.44
N CYS A 221 12.35 0.03 -1.51
CA CYS A 221 11.56 1.20 -1.08
C CYS A 221 12.45 2.35 -0.63
N SER A 222 13.29 2.08 0.36
CA SER A 222 14.17 3.08 0.94
C SER A 222 15.21 3.63 -0.04
N ARG A 223 15.71 2.83 -0.99
CA ARG A 223 16.58 3.32 -2.08
C ARG A 223 15.89 4.32 -2.98
N GLY A 224 14.62 4.06 -3.29
CA GLY A 224 13.74 4.99 -3.98
C GLY A 224 13.64 6.32 -3.24
N ILE A 225 13.20 6.23 -1.98
CA ILE A 225 12.96 7.39 -1.09
C ILE A 225 14.24 8.21 -0.92
N ALA A 226 15.35 7.57 -0.55
CA ALA A 226 16.63 8.23 -0.30
C ALA A 226 17.14 8.97 -1.55
N SER A 227 17.07 8.33 -2.72
CA SER A 227 17.47 8.93 -3.99
C SER A 227 16.62 10.16 -4.35
N ARG A 228 15.30 10.11 -4.11
CA ARG A 228 14.40 11.23 -4.42
C ARG A 228 14.57 12.38 -3.43
N ALA A 229 14.73 12.08 -2.14
CA ALA A 229 15.00 13.08 -1.12
C ALA A 229 16.27 13.87 -1.43
N ARG A 230 17.37 13.18 -1.78
CA ARG A 230 18.60 13.83 -2.24
C ARG A 230 18.40 14.63 -3.52
N GLY A 231 17.64 14.09 -4.49
CA GLY A 231 17.29 14.80 -5.72
C GLY A 231 16.52 16.10 -5.50
N MET A 232 15.77 16.20 -4.39
CA MET A 232 15.09 17.43 -3.94
C MET A 232 15.94 18.31 -3.02
N GLY A 233 17.24 18.06 -2.93
CA GLY A 233 18.21 18.87 -2.20
C GLY A 233 18.27 18.60 -0.69
N ALA A 234 17.67 17.52 -0.20
CA ALA A 234 17.79 17.14 1.20
C ALA A 234 19.16 16.51 1.51
N ARG A 235 19.64 16.69 2.74
CA ARG A 235 20.76 15.90 3.29
C ARG A 235 20.22 14.56 3.79
N THR A 236 20.33 13.53 2.96
CA THR A 236 19.74 12.22 3.23
C THR A 236 20.65 11.36 4.11
N VAL A 237 20.06 10.85 5.20
CA VAL A 237 20.68 9.93 6.14
C VAL A 237 19.92 8.59 6.07
N VAL A 238 20.64 7.49 6.06
CA VAL A 238 20.09 6.13 6.09
C VAL A 238 20.37 5.47 7.43
N THR A 239 19.42 4.68 7.92
CA THR A 239 19.63 3.79 9.07
C THR A 239 19.43 2.36 8.59
N GLU A 240 20.36 1.46 8.89
CA GLU A 240 20.29 0.06 8.44
C GLU A 240 20.86 -0.90 9.49
N VAL A 241 20.27 -2.09 9.54
CA VAL A 241 20.70 -3.21 10.38
C VAL A 241 21.51 -4.23 9.57
N ASP A 242 21.29 -4.30 8.26
CA ASP A 242 22.07 -5.16 7.36
C ASP A 242 23.37 -4.43 6.94
N PRO A 243 24.56 -4.95 7.30
CA PRO A 243 25.82 -4.28 7.01
C PRO A 243 26.13 -4.18 5.51
N LEU A 244 25.63 -5.09 4.68
CA LEU A 244 25.83 -5.04 3.23
C LEU A 244 25.00 -3.89 2.64
N ARG A 245 23.73 -3.76 3.05
CA ARG A 245 22.87 -2.67 2.59
C ARG A 245 23.35 -1.31 3.11
N ALA A 246 23.85 -1.27 4.34
CA ALA A 246 24.51 -0.10 4.90
C ALA A 246 25.73 0.31 4.06
N LEU A 247 26.59 -0.65 3.67
CA LEU A 247 27.73 -0.39 2.79
C LEU A 247 27.28 0.17 1.44
N GLU A 248 26.23 -0.41 0.83
CA GLU A 248 25.67 0.09 -0.42
C GLU A 248 25.12 1.52 -0.28
N ALA A 249 24.45 1.85 0.83
CA ALA A 249 23.98 3.22 1.08
C ALA A 249 25.14 4.22 1.10
N VAL A 250 26.27 3.86 1.71
CA VAL A 250 27.50 4.69 1.68
C VAL A 250 28.02 4.82 0.24
N MET A 251 28.07 3.72 -0.52
CA MET A 251 28.53 3.74 -1.93
C MET A 251 27.61 4.56 -2.83
N ASP A 252 26.31 4.58 -2.55
CA ASP A 252 25.34 5.42 -3.23
C ASP A 252 25.44 6.90 -2.81
N GLY A 253 26.26 7.23 -1.82
CA GLY A 253 26.57 8.59 -1.37
C GLY A 253 25.70 9.11 -0.24
N PHE A 254 25.20 8.24 0.63
CA PHE A 254 24.40 8.58 1.81
C PHE A 254 25.21 8.42 3.10
N GLU A 255 24.93 9.27 4.09
CA GLU A 255 25.43 9.07 5.45
C GLU A 255 24.66 7.93 6.12
N VAL A 256 25.35 7.00 6.77
CA VAL A 256 24.72 5.89 7.51
C VAL A 256 25.01 6.02 8.99
N MET A 257 23.96 5.95 9.81
CA MET A 257 24.06 6.02 11.28
C MET A 257 22.92 5.26 11.95
N THR A 258 22.98 5.11 13.28
CA THR A 258 21.85 4.51 14.02
C THR A 258 20.68 5.48 14.09
N MET A 259 19.46 4.97 14.30
CA MET A 259 18.27 5.83 14.46
C MET A 259 18.41 6.78 15.67
N GLU A 260 19.08 6.36 16.74
CA GLU A 260 19.39 7.21 17.90
C GLU A 260 20.30 8.40 17.57
N GLN A 261 21.24 8.21 16.65
CA GLN A 261 22.10 9.29 16.15
C GLN A 261 21.31 10.19 15.19
N ALA A 262 20.57 9.59 14.26
CA ALA A 262 19.77 10.30 13.28
C ALA A 262 18.66 11.15 13.93
N ALA A 263 18.02 10.64 14.98
CA ALA A 263 16.95 11.32 15.72
C ALA A 263 17.37 12.71 16.21
N LYS A 264 18.63 12.88 16.62
CA LYS A 264 19.18 14.15 17.12
C LYS A 264 19.29 15.22 16.03
N ILE A 265 19.42 14.83 14.77
CA ILE A 265 19.71 15.74 13.66
C ILE A 265 18.63 15.76 12.57
N GLY A 266 17.71 14.80 12.55
CA GLY A 266 16.68 14.68 11.52
C GLY A 266 15.60 15.74 11.63
N ASP A 267 15.12 16.19 10.47
CA ASP A 267 13.96 17.09 10.35
C ASP A 267 12.75 16.35 9.79
N VAL A 268 12.98 15.38 8.90
CA VAL A 268 11.96 14.51 8.31
C VAL A 268 12.42 13.06 8.43
N PHE A 269 11.52 12.17 8.86
CA PHE A 269 11.77 10.75 9.06
C PHE A 269 10.77 9.95 8.24
N VAL A 270 11.26 8.95 7.51
CA VAL A 270 10.43 7.99 6.78
C VAL A 270 10.90 6.58 7.06
N THR A 271 10.01 5.72 7.54
CA THR A 271 10.27 4.28 7.70
C THR A 271 9.75 3.50 6.50
N ALA A 272 10.51 2.52 6.00
CA ALA A 272 10.09 1.62 4.92
C ALA A 272 10.80 0.26 5.02
N THR A 273 10.82 -0.32 6.22
CA THR A 273 11.61 -1.52 6.56
C THR A 273 10.80 -2.81 6.49
N GLY A 274 9.48 -2.74 6.71
CA GLY A 274 8.61 -3.88 6.98
C GLY A 274 8.74 -4.46 8.40
N ASP A 275 9.49 -3.82 9.29
CA ASP A 275 9.73 -4.24 10.68
C ASP A 275 9.00 -3.34 11.69
N LYS A 276 8.90 -3.77 12.95
CA LYS A 276 8.20 -3.05 14.02
C LYS A 276 9.14 -2.12 14.78
N ASN A 277 8.60 -0.99 15.23
CA ASN A 277 9.27 -0.07 16.15
C ASN A 277 10.65 0.40 15.66
N VAL A 278 10.75 0.68 14.36
CA VAL A 278 11.92 1.31 13.73
C VAL A 278 12.16 2.69 14.35
N ILE A 279 11.07 3.43 14.60
CA ILE A 279 11.05 4.61 15.46
C ILE A 279 10.29 4.23 16.74
N ASP A 280 10.92 4.41 17.90
CA ASP A 280 10.52 3.79 19.16
C ASP A 280 10.69 4.80 20.32
N GLU A 281 10.27 4.41 21.54
CA GLU A 281 10.25 5.24 22.75
C GLU A 281 11.54 6.04 22.97
N ARG A 282 12.70 5.43 22.70
CA ARG A 282 14.02 6.04 22.94
C ARG A 282 14.41 7.10 21.90
N HIS A 283 13.74 7.11 20.75
CA HIS A 283 14.02 8.03 19.66
C HIS A 283 13.27 9.36 19.82
N PHE A 284 12.01 9.35 20.26
CA PHE A 284 11.18 10.56 20.33
C PHE A 284 11.78 11.67 21.21
N PRO A 285 12.34 11.39 22.42
CA PRO A 285 12.95 12.43 23.25
C PRO A 285 14.20 13.06 22.64
N LEU A 286 14.79 12.46 21.60
CA LEU A 286 15.98 12.98 20.92
C LEU A 286 15.63 13.89 19.74
N MET A 287 14.39 13.87 19.26
CA MET A 287 13.97 14.60 18.06
C MET A 287 13.90 16.11 18.27
N LYS A 288 14.18 16.86 17.20
CA LYS A 288 14.02 18.32 17.19
C LYS A 288 12.55 18.73 17.33
N ASP A 289 12.31 19.95 17.80
CA ASP A 289 11.00 20.56 17.68
C ASP A 289 10.58 20.65 16.19
N GLY A 290 9.35 20.24 15.91
CA GLY A 290 8.78 20.25 14.58
C GLY A 290 9.18 19.08 13.70
N ALA A 291 9.83 18.03 14.24
CA ALA A 291 10.17 16.83 13.48
C ALA A 291 8.93 16.23 12.80
N ILE A 292 9.09 15.84 11.53
CA ILE A 292 8.03 15.20 10.73
C ILE A 292 8.34 13.71 10.65
N ILE A 293 7.39 12.86 11.03
CA ILE A 293 7.53 11.41 10.99
C ILE A 293 6.46 10.83 10.08
N SER A 294 6.85 9.93 9.20
CA SER A 294 5.94 9.22 8.30
C SER A 294 6.42 7.79 8.05
N ASN A 295 5.54 6.98 7.50
CA ASN A 295 5.82 5.60 7.15
C ASN A 295 5.40 5.36 5.68
N SER A 296 6.20 4.58 4.96
CA SER A 296 5.89 4.07 3.62
C SER A 296 6.02 2.55 3.54
N GLY A 297 6.37 1.89 4.64
CA GLY A 297 6.25 0.45 4.74
C GLY A 297 4.84 0.01 5.14
N HIS A 298 4.62 -1.30 5.18
CA HIS A 298 3.29 -1.87 5.25
C HIS A 298 2.71 -1.79 6.68
N PHE A 299 1.44 -1.39 6.82
CA PHE A 299 0.74 -1.04 8.09
C PHE A 299 1.24 0.24 8.78
N ASN A 300 1.05 0.35 10.10
CA ASN A 300 1.44 1.48 10.95
C ASN A 300 2.32 1.06 12.14
N VAL A 301 2.96 -0.10 12.04
CA VAL A 301 3.72 -0.71 13.15
C VAL A 301 5.20 -0.35 13.17
N GLU A 302 5.72 0.28 12.10
CA GLU A 302 7.11 0.72 12.04
C GLU A 302 7.40 1.88 13.01
N ILE A 303 6.35 2.61 13.40
CA ILE A 303 6.42 3.71 14.36
C ILE A 303 5.66 3.29 15.61
N ASN A 304 6.30 3.39 16.78
CA ASN A 304 5.65 3.07 18.05
C ASN A 304 4.73 4.22 18.51
N ILE A 305 3.59 4.36 17.84
CA ILE A 305 2.58 5.41 18.10
C ILE A 305 2.05 5.35 19.55
N PRO A 306 1.75 4.17 20.14
CA PRO A 306 1.30 4.11 21.54
C PRO A 306 2.29 4.73 22.53
N GLU A 307 3.59 4.55 22.32
CA GLU A 307 4.60 5.20 23.17
C GLU A 307 4.68 6.71 22.92
N LEU A 308 4.52 7.16 21.67
CA LEU A 308 4.43 8.59 21.36
C LEU A 308 3.21 9.25 22.06
N GLU A 309 2.07 8.57 22.06
CA GLU A 309 0.85 9.02 22.75
C GLU A 309 1.04 9.12 24.26
N LYS A 310 1.75 8.17 24.88
CA LYS A 310 2.02 8.17 26.33
C LYS A 310 2.90 9.33 26.77
N ILE A 311 3.88 9.75 25.96
CA ILE A 311 4.81 10.83 26.31
C ILE A 311 4.29 12.22 25.93
N ALA A 312 3.30 12.30 25.05
CA ALA A 312 2.64 13.53 24.67
C ALA A 312 1.72 14.04 25.78
N VAL A 313 1.69 15.37 25.97
CA VAL A 313 0.76 16.04 26.88
C VAL A 313 -0.48 16.58 26.16
N GLU A 314 -0.39 16.73 24.84
CA GLU A 314 -1.48 17.22 23.99
C GLU A 314 -1.32 16.67 22.57
N LYS A 315 -2.46 16.35 21.93
CA LYS A 315 -2.56 15.98 20.51
C LYS A 315 -3.42 17.00 19.78
N ARG A 316 -2.91 17.55 18.68
CA ARG A 316 -3.61 18.51 17.80
C ARG A 316 -3.67 17.97 16.37
N HIS A 317 -4.61 18.49 15.58
CA HIS A 317 -4.72 18.17 14.16
C HIS A 317 -4.63 19.45 13.31
N PRO A 318 -3.41 19.98 13.07
CA PRO A 318 -3.23 21.28 12.41
C PRO A 318 -3.53 21.27 10.90
N ARG A 319 -3.45 20.11 10.24
CA ARG A 319 -3.67 19.94 8.80
C ARG A 319 -4.25 18.56 8.55
N GLU A 320 -4.94 18.41 7.42
CA GLU A 320 -5.36 17.09 6.92
C GLU A 320 -4.13 16.15 6.85
N PHE A 321 -4.29 14.94 7.40
CA PHE A 321 -3.23 13.93 7.56
C PHE A 321 -2.08 14.27 8.50
N VAL A 322 -2.16 15.33 9.31
CA VAL A 322 -1.11 15.68 10.28
C VAL A 322 -1.64 15.62 11.70
N ASP A 323 -1.14 14.67 12.47
CA ASP A 323 -1.33 14.60 13.92
C ASP A 323 -0.10 15.17 14.61
N GLN A 324 -0.27 16.27 15.35
CA GLN A 324 0.80 16.92 16.09
C GLN A 324 0.73 16.55 17.58
N PHE A 325 1.80 15.90 18.06
CA PHE A 325 2.01 15.55 19.45
C PHE A 325 2.90 16.59 20.12
N ILE A 326 2.43 17.18 21.21
CA ILE A 326 3.19 18.14 22.02
C ILE A 326 3.75 17.40 23.22
N LEU A 327 5.06 17.45 23.40
CA LEU A 327 5.76 16.79 24.50
C LEU A 327 5.79 17.68 25.76
N LYS A 328 6.15 17.09 26.92
CA LYS A 328 6.24 17.80 28.21
C LYS A 328 7.16 19.02 28.20
N ASP A 329 8.18 19.02 27.35
CA ASP A 329 9.15 20.12 27.21
C ASP A 329 8.74 21.16 26.14
N GLY A 330 7.55 21.03 25.57
CA GLY A 330 7.00 21.93 24.56
C GLY A 330 7.40 21.61 23.12
N ARG A 331 8.29 20.65 22.88
CA ARG A 331 8.61 20.21 21.51
C ARG A 331 7.41 19.55 20.85
N ARG A 332 7.33 19.71 19.53
CA ARG A 332 6.26 19.16 18.67
C ARG A 332 6.81 18.06 17.77
N ILE A 333 6.08 16.95 17.70
CA ILE A 333 6.32 15.87 16.73
C ILE A 333 5.09 15.76 15.84
N ASN A 334 5.29 15.78 14.52
CA ASN A 334 4.21 15.74 13.53
C ASN A 334 4.20 14.37 12.86
N LEU A 335 3.20 13.53 13.19
CA LEU A 335 2.98 12.24 12.57
C LEU A 335 2.07 12.41 11.34
N LEU A 336 2.51 11.87 10.20
CA LEU A 336 1.72 11.89 8.97
C LEU A 336 0.86 10.64 8.84
N ALA A 337 -0.35 10.82 8.32
CA ALA A 337 -1.26 9.75 7.90
C ALA A 337 -1.49 8.65 8.95
N GLU A 338 -1.57 9.01 10.23
CA GLU A 338 -1.75 8.07 11.36
C GLU A 338 -0.65 6.98 11.42
N GLY A 339 0.52 7.25 10.83
CA GLY A 339 1.62 6.30 10.66
C GLY A 339 1.37 5.18 9.65
N ARG A 340 0.26 5.21 8.91
CA ARG A 340 0.02 4.32 7.75
C ARG A 340 0.84 4.81 6.54
N LEU A 341 0.65 4.14 5.39
CA LEU A 341 1.34 4.43 4.14
C LEU A 341 1.06 5.86 3.66
N VAL A 342 2.00 6.77 3.90
CA VAL A 342 1.87 8.21 3.63
C VAL A 342 1.64 8.51 2.15
N ASN A 343 2.23 7.71 1.26
CA ASN A 343 2.12 7.87 -0.17
C ASN A 343 0.70 7.60 -0.71
N LEU A 344 -0.06 6.72 -0.04
CA LEU A 344 -1.43 6.36 -0.42
C LEU A 344 -2.47 7.16 0.35
N ALA A 345 -2.23 7.44 1.63
CA ALA A 345 -3.17 8.15 2.47
C ALA A 345 -3.22 9.66 2.15
N ALA A 346 -2.03 10.28 2.01
CA ALA A 346 -1.87 11.72 1.84
C ALA A 346 -1.54 12.15 0.39
N ALA A 347 -1.44 11.20 -0.54
CA ALA A 347 -1.30 11.46 -1.98
C ALA A 347 -2.13 10.44 -2.79
N GLU A 348 -1.66 10.05 -3.97
CA GLU A 348 -2.40 9.21 -4.92
C GLU A 348 -1.78 7.81 -5.08
N GLY A 349 -0.77 7.47 -4.28
CA GLY A 349 -0.02 6.22 -4.44
C GLY A 349 0.98 6.29 -5.59
N HIS A 350 1.35 5.12 -6.11
CA HIS A 350 2.31 5.02 -7.21
C HIS A 350 1.70 5.54 -8.52
N PRO A 351 2.49 6.19 -9.39
CA PRO A 351 2.03 6.59 -10.72
C PRO A 351 1.53 5.40 -11.56
N SER A 352 0.56 5.65 -12.44
CA SER A 352 -0.10 4.59 -13.21
C SER A 352 0.86 3.77 -14.08
N SER A 353 1.89 4.38 -14.69
CA SER A 353 2.95 3.66 -15.43
C SER A 353 3.75 2.66 -14.62
N VAL A 354 3.88 2.86 -13.31
CA VAL A 354 4.53 1.89 -12.43
C VAL A 354 3.56 0.76 -12.10
N MET A 355 2.32 1.10 -11.76
CA MET A 355 1.27 0.11 -11.46
C MET A 355 0.86 -0.72 -12.68
N ASP A 356 1.04 -0.20 -13.89
CA ASP A 356 0.84 -0.93 -15.15
C ASP A 356 1.59 -2.28 -15.14
N MET A 357 2.85 -2.27 -14.68
CA MET A 357 3.67 -3.47 -14.61
C MET A 357 3.24 -4.39 -13.46
N SER A 358 2.96 -3.85 -12.27
CA SER A 358 2.53 -4.64 -11.11
C SER A 358 1.20 -5.36 -11.41
N PHE A 359 0.24 -4.63 -11.98
CA PHE A 359 -1.07 -5.17 -12.31
C PHE A 359 -1.08 -6.03 -13.58
N ALA A 360 -0.17 -5.79 -14.53
CA ALA A 360 0.07 -6.75 -15.60
C ALA A 360 0.50 -8.11 -15.03
N ASN A 361 1.37 -8.13 -14.01
CA ASN A 361 1.73 -9.38 -13.34
C ASN A 361 0.51 -10.02 -12.67
N GLN A 362 -0.29 -9.25 -11.92
CA GLN A 362 -1.52 -9.78 -11.30
C GLN A 362 -2.46 -10.45 -12.30
N ALA A 363 -2.78 -9.75 -13.40
CA ALA A 363 -3.68 -10.28 -14.43
C ALA A 363 -3.13 -11.58 -15.07
N LEU A 364 -1.83 -11.61 -15.41
CA LEU A 364 -1.19 -12.79 -15.99
C LEU A 364 -1.06 -13.95 -15.01
N ARG A 365 -0.89 -13.67 -13.71
CA ARG A 365 -0.87 -14.72 -12.67
C ARG A 365 -2.25 -15.29 -12.40
N ALA A 366 -3.30 -14.48 -12.44
CA ALA A 366 -4.67 -14.98 -12.40
C ALA A 366 -4.95 -15.94 -13.58
N GLU A 367 -4.50 -15.59 -14.80
CA GLU A 367 -4.58 -16.50 -15.95
C GLU A 367 -3.73 -17.78 -15.76
N TYR A 368 -2.54 -17.65 -15.18
CA TYR A 368 -1.65 -18.79 -14.96
C TYR A 368 -2.23 -19.80 -13.96
N LEU A 369 -2.97 -19.35 -12.94
CA LEU A 369 -3.58 -20.24 -11.93
C LEU A 369 -4.65 -21.19 -12.51
N VAL A 370 -5.19 -20.88 -13.69
CA VAL A 370 -6.34 -21.59 -14.27
C VAL A 370 -5.97 -22.43 -15.49
N LYS A 371 -4.70 -22.40 -15.89
CA LYS A 371 -4.12 -23.24 -16.95
C LYS A 371 -3.31 -24.37 -16.32
#